data_AF-A0A919LL11-F1
#
_entry.id   AF-A0A919LL11-F1
#
_cell.length_a   1.000
_cell.length_b   1.000
_cell.length_c   1.000
_cell.angle_alpha   90.00
_cell.angle_beta   90.00
_cell.angle_gamma   90.00
#
_symmetry.space_group_name_H-M   'P 1'
#
loop_
_entity.id
_entity.type
_entity.pdbx_description
1 polymer ?
#
loop_
_entity_poly.entity_id
_entity_poly.type
_entity_poly.pdbx_seq_one_letter_code
_entity_poly.pdbx_strand_id
1 'polypeptide(L)'
;MRADELRFRDRPRTGVRFSGSPAGGSQSRSTRDNLPEPVSPGVDYHDVHVTYLLSNRLGPAPAENAGPRARKGARAPSAPRGRRPGTPRRRTRPHEGP
;
A
#
# COMPACT_ATOMS: atom_id res chain seq x y z
N MET A 1 16.02 -16.19 26.19
CA MET A 1 16.45 -17.58 25.95
C MET A 1 17.86 -17.73 26.48
N ARG A 2 18.17 -18.83 27.17
CA ARG A 2 19.48 -19.11 27.76
C ARG A 2 19.87 -20.56 27.47
N ALA A 3 21.17 -20.81 27.32
CA ALA A 3 21.73 -22.15 27.19
C ALA A 3 23.16 -22.16 27.73
N ASP A 4 23.52 -23.19 28.51
CA ASP A 4 24.88 -23.36 29.03
C ASP A 4 25.84 -23.84 27.93
N GLU A 5 25.36 -24.64 26.99
CA GLU A 5 26.06 -25.06 25.78
C GLU A 5 25.10 -25.10 24.59
N LEU A 6 25.53 -24.60 23.43
CA LEU A 6 24.75 -24.57 22.20
C LEU A 6 25.65 -24.80 21.00
N ARG A 7 25.30 -25.80 20.17
CA ARG A 7 26.00 -26.10 18.92
C ARG A 7 25.04 -26.08 17.74
N PHE A 8 25.39 -25.32 16.71
CA PHE A 8 24.64 -25.34 15.45
C PHE A 8 25.27 -26.35 14.49
N ARG A 9 24.49 -27.35 14.05
CA ARG A 9 24.94 -28.28 13.01
C ARG A 9 25.21 -27.58 11.67
N ASP A 10 24.29 -26.70 11.29
CA ASP A 10 24.31 -25.91 10.06
C ASP A 10 24.07 -24.45 10.40
N ARG A 11 24.53 -23.53 9.53
CA ARG A 11 24.28 -22.10 9.73
C ARG A 11 22.77 -21.85 9.59
N PRO A 12 22.09 -21.34 10.63
CA PRO A 12 20.65 -21.11 10.58
C PRO A 12 20.32 -20.01 9.58
N ARG A 13 19.23 -20.21 8.83
CA ARG A 13 18.61 -19.19 7.99
C ARG A 13 17.52 -18.50 8.79
N THR A 14 17.75 -17.25 9.20
CA THR A 14 16.81 -16.49 10.01
C THR A 14 16.11 -15.42 9.16
N GLY A 15 14.81 -15.23 9.39
CA GLY A 15 14.01 -14.20 8.73
C GLY A 15 12.73 -13.97 9.51
N VAL A 16 12.37 -12.70 9.72
CA VAL A 16 11.13 -12.30 10.40
C VAL A 16 10.20 -11.68 9.38
N ARG A 17 8.95 -12.15 9.35
CA ARG A 17 7.87 -11.55 8.55
C ARG A 17 6.74 -11.16 9.48
N PHE A 18 6.26 -9.94 9.33
CA PHE A 18 5.06 -9.46 10.01
C PHE A 18 3.88 -9.62 9.05
N SER A 19 2.87 -10.40 9.44
CA SER A 19 1.59 -10.48 8.72
C SER A 19 0.58 -9.53 9.38
N GLY A 20 -0.07 -8.71 8.55
CA GLY A 20 -1.02 -7.68 8.97
C GLY A 20 -0.37 -6.29 9.08
N SER A 21 -1.00 -5.31 8.45
CA SER A 21 -0.77 -3.89 8.75
C SER A 21 -1.87 -3.42 9.69
N PRO A 22 -1.72 -3.53 11.02
CA PRO A 22 -2.31 -2.49 11.84
C PRO A 22 -1.67 -1.18 11.38
N ALA A 23 -2.41 -0.07 11.37
CA ALA A 23 -1.89 1.21 10.89
C ALA A 23 -0.64 1.74 11.67
N GLY A 24 -0.11 0.97 12.62
CA GLY A 24 1.16 1.19 13.28
C GLY A 24 2.16 0.05 13.03
N GLY A 25 3.45 0.41 13.03
CA GLY A 25 4.54 -0.50 12.71
C GLY A 25 4.75 -1.60 13.74
N SER A 26 5.23 -2.75 13.28
CA SER A 26 5.75 -3.85 14.11
C SER A 26 7.27 -3.88 14.03
N GLN A 27 7.93 -4.10 15.17
CA GLN A 27 9.38 -4.16 15.29
C GLN A 27 9.79 -5.42 16.04
N SER A 28 10.88 -6.04 15.55
CA SER A 28 11.53 -7.19 16.17
C SER A 28 13.00 -6.83 16.37
N ARG A 29 13.52 -7.00 17.58
CA ARG A 29 14.93 -6.77 17.89
C ARG A 29 15.46 -7.87 18.79
N SER A 30 16.72 -8.25 18.61
CA SER A 30 17.42 -9.15 19.53
C SER A 30 18.74 -8.54 19.99
N THR A 31 19.12 -8.83 21.23
CA THR A 31 20.47 -8.65 21.78
C THR A 31 21.02 -10.02 22.15
N ARG A 32 22.31 -10.25 21.89
CA ARG A 32 22.97 -11.54 22.07
C ARG A 32 24.24 -11.36 22.87
N ASP A 33 24.41 -12.19 23.87
CA ASP A 33 25.64 -12.34 24.64
C ASP A 33 26.22 -13.72 24.36
N ASN A 34 27.54 -13.78 24.14
CA ASN A 34 28.30 -14.99 23.79
C ASN A 34 27.80 -15.75 22.55
N LEU A 35 27.06 -15.08 21.67
CA LEU A 35 26.58 -15.66 20.43
C LEU A 35 26.67 -14.66 19.26
N PRO A 36 27.62 -14.84 18.33
CA PRO A 36 27.81 -13.91 17.23
C PRO A 36 26.66 -13.98 16.20
N GLU A 37 26.51 -12.90 15.44
CA GLU A 37 25.71 -12.89 14.22
C GLU A 37 26.62 -12.58 13.03
N PRO A 38 26.87 -13.54 12.12
CA PRO A 38 26.35 -14.92 12.08
C PRO A 38 27.08 -15.91 13.01
N VAL A 39 26.41 -17.04 13.30
CA VAL A 39 27.04 -18.20 13.97
C VAL A 39 27.79 -19.09 12.98
N SER A 40 28.78 -19.82 13.48
CA SER A 40 29.59 -20.79 12.76
C SER A 40 29.08 -22.21 13.02
N PRO A 41 28.92 -23.05 11.98
CA PRO A 41 28.58 -24.47 12.15
C PRO A 41 29.65 -25.22 12.94
N GLY A 42 29.22 -26.15 13.79
CA GLY A 42 30.10 -27.06 14.52
C GLY A 42 30.85 -26.47 15.71
N VAL A 43 30.68 -25.17 15.98
CA VAL A 43 31.25 -24.50 17.17
C VAL A 43 30.32 -24.70 18.36
N ASP A 44 30.91 -25.08 19.48
CA ASP A 44 30.24 -25.16 20.77
C ASP A 44 30.33 -23.78 21.45
N TYR A 45 29.17 -23.14 21.62
CA TYR A 45 29.03 -21.84 22.30
C TYR A 45 28.60 -22.09 23.74
N HIS A 46 29.17 -21.35 24.68
CA HIS A 46 28.88 -21.51 26.11
C HIS A 46 28.29 -20.24 26.71
N ASP A 47 27.51 -20.43 27.79
CA ASP A 47 26.87 -19.34 28.55
C ASP A 47 26.13 -18.35 27.65
N VAL A 48 25.32 -18.90 26.74
CA VAL A 48 24.62 -18.14 25.71
C VAL A 48 23.37 -17.48 26.28
N HIS A 49 23.20 -16.20 25.98
CA HIS A 49 22.02 -15.45 26.34
C HIS A 49 21.48 -14.65 25.16
N VAL A 50 20.22 -14.90 24.81
CA VAL A 50 19.52 -14.15 23.76
C VAL A 50 18.30 -13.49 24.36
N THR A 51 18.30 -12.17 24.33
CA THR A 51 17.13 -11.34 24.69
C THR A 51 16.42 -10.93 23.41
N TYR A 52 15.12 -11.17 23.34
CA TYR A 52 14.30 -10.86 22.18
C TYR A 52 13.18 -9.91 22.56
N LEU A 53 13.00 -8.85 21.78
CA LEU A 53 11.98 -7.84 21.94
C LEU A 53 11.07 -7.84 20.70
N LEU A 54 9.78 -8.00 20.94
CA LEU A 54 8.72 -7.81 19.97
C LEU A 54 7.86 -6.64 20.41
N SER A 55 7.74 -5.64 19.54
CA SER A 55 7.00 -4.40 19.84
C SER A 55 6.08 -4.05 18.68
N ASN A 56 4.80 -3.81 18.99
CA ASN A 56 3.81 -3.38 18.02
C ASN A 56 3.24 -2.02 18.42
N ARG A 57 3.09 -1.13 17.43
CA ARG A 57 2.34 0.11 17.59
C ARG A 57 0.94 -0.10 17.01
N LEU A 58 -0.10 0.23 17.78
CA LEU A 58 -1.45 0.34 17.24
C LEU A 58 -1.57 1.68 16.53
N GLY A 59 -2.02 1.66 15.28
CA GLY A 59 -2.44 2.87 14.57
C GLY A 59 -3.91 3.18 14.83
N PRO A 60 -4.41 4.34 14.36
CA PRO A 60 -5.82 4.65 14.43
C PRO A 60 -6.63 3.54 13.76
N ALA A 61 -7.80 3.21 14.33
CA ALA A 61 -8.73 2.31 13.68
C ALA A 61 -9.03 2.85 12.27
N PRO A 62 -9.07 2.00 11.24
CA PRO A 62 -9.52 2.44 9.93
C PRO A 62 -10.91 3.06 10.11
N ALA A 63 -11.14 4.23 9.51
CA ALA A 63 -12.46 4.85 9.54
C ALA A 63 -13.48 3.81 9.08
N GLU A 64 -14.48 3.54 9.91
CA GLU A 64 -15.62 2.75 9.46
C GLU A 64 -16.19 3.46 8.23
N ASN A 65 -16.33 2.74 7.12
CA ASN A 65 -16.92 3.30 5.91
C ASN A 65 -18.41 3.55 6.15
N ALA A 66 -18.75 4.67 6.77
CA ALA A 66 -20.09 5.24 6.72
C ALA A 66 -20.25 5.98 5.38
N GLY A 67 -20.64 5.25 4.33
CA GLY A 67 -21.03 5.89 3.06
C GLY A 67 -21.33 4.89 1.92
N PRO A 68 -22.50 4.99 1.26
CA PRO A 68 -22.98 3.96 0.35
C PRO A 68 -22.17 3.94 -0.95
N ARG A 69 -22.01 2.73 -1.51
CA ARG A 69 -21.46 2.50 -2.85
C ARG A 69 -22.10 3.46 -3.87
N ALA A 70 -21.33 4.43 -4.35
CA ALA A 70 -21.67 5.16 -5.56
C ALA A 70 -21.70 4.15 -6.71
N ARG A 71 -22.91 3.82 -7.18
CA ARG A 71 -23.10 3.06 -8.41
C ARG A 71 -22.54 3.91 -9.56
N LYS A 72 -21.40 3.50 -10.12
CA LYS A 72 -20.96 4.00 -11.43
C LYS A 72 -22.04 3.62 -12.45
N GLY A 73 -22.72 4.62 -13.00
CA GLY A 73 -23.57 4.44 -14.18
C GLY A 73 -24.90 5.18 -14.13
N ALA A 74 -24.86 6.51 -14.27
CA ALA A 74 -25.94 7.23 -14.94
C ALA A 74 -25.34 8.47 -15.60
N ARG A 75 -25.10 8.32 -16.91
CA ARG A 75 -24.63 9.33 -17.85
C ARG A 75 -25.48 10.60 -17.73
N ALA A 76 -24.85 11.75 -17.50
CA ALA A 76 -25.50 13.05 -17.63
C ALA A 76 -26.02 13.21 -19.07
N PRO A 77 -27.24 13.73 -19.28
CA PRO A 77 -27.73 14.01 -20.62
C PRO A 77 -26.91 15.14 -21.23
N SER A 78 -26.29 14.84 -22.37
CA SER A 78 -25.59 15.80 -23.23
C SER A 78 -26.55 16.90 -23.73
N ALA A 79 -26.09 18.16 -23.64
CA ALA A 79 -26.77 19.37 -24.08
C ALA A 79 -27.31 19.31 -25.53
N PRO A 80 -28.36 20.08 -25.88
CA PRO A 80 -28.99 20.01 -27.18
C PRO A 80 -28.14 20.71 -28.25
N ARG A 81 -27.83 20.00 -29.35
CA ARG A 81 -27.27 20.59 -30.56
C ARG A 81 -28.39 21.09 -31.48
N GLY A 82 -28.37 22.38 -31.77
CA GLY A 82 -28.69 22.96 -33.08
C GLY A 82 -30.17 23.10 -33.47
N ARG A 83 -30.72 24.31 -33.29
CA ARG A 83 -31.75 24.85 -34.19
C ARG A 83 -31.09 25.82 -35.17
N ARG A 84 -31.06 25.48 -36.44
CA ARG A 84 -30.97 26.44 -37.55
C ARG A 84 -32.17 26.19 -38.47
N PRO A 85 -33.13 27.12 -38.54
CA PRO A 85 -34.07 27.13 -39.65
C PRO A 85 -33.81 28.32 -40.57
N GLY A 86 -33.84 28.02 -41.87
CA GLY A 86 -34.54 28.86 -42.84
C GLY A 86 -33.73 29.91 -43.59
N THR A 87 -33.23 29.52 -44.75
CA THR A 87 -32.93 30.40 -45.89
C THR A 87 -34.16 31.23 -46.27
N PRO A 88 -34.01 32.54 -46.58
CA PRO A 88 -34.94 33.23 -47.46
C PRO A 88 -34.37 33.36 -48.88
N ARG A 89 -35.25 33.07 -49.83
CA ARG A 89 -35.08 33.12 -51.29
C ARG A 89 -34.77 34.53 -51.81
N ARG A 90 -33.88 34.52 -52.81
CA ARG A 90 -33.66 35.44 -53.93
C ARG A 90 -34.86 36.32 -54.36
N ARG A 91 -34.64 37.63 -54.47
CA ARG A 91 -35.34 38.58 -55.37
C ARG A 91 -34.33 39.66 -55.81
N THR A 92 -33.74 39.49 -57.00
CA THR A 92 -33.93 40.33 -58.21
C THR A 92 -33.48 41.80 -58.06
N ARG A 93 -32.32 42.12 -58.67
CA ARG A 93 -31.98 43.47 -59.14
C ARG A 93 -32.90 43.86 -60.30
N PRO A 94 -33.09 45.15 -60.53
CA PRO A 94 -32.94 45.67 -61.88
C PRO A 94 -31.88 46.78 -61.97
N HIS A 95 -31.22 46.80 -63.14
CA HIS A 95 -30.65 47.93 -63.89
C HIS A 95 -31.57 49.17 -63.81
N GLU A 96 -31.20 50.44 -63.93
CA GLU A 96 -30.28 51.20 -64.82
C GLU A 96 -30.34 52.67 -64.32
N GLY A 97 -29.26 53.47 -64.24
CA GLY A 97 -28.87 54.51 -65.23
C GLY A 97 -29.77 55.77 -65.23
N PRO A 98 -29.31 57.00 -65.54
CA PRO A 98 -27.98 57.43 -66.02
C PRO A 98 -27.13 58.19 -64.98
#